data_AF-A0AA41YKT2-F1
#
_entry.id   AF-A0AA41YKT2-F1
#
_cell.length_a   1.000
_cell.length_b   1.000
_cell.length_c   1.000
_cell.angle_alpha   90.00
_cell.angle_beta   90.00
_cell.angle_gamma   90.00
#
_symmetry.space_group_name_H-M   'P 1'
#
loop_
_entity.id
_entity.type
_entity.pdbx_description
1 polymer ?
#
loop_
_entity_poly.entity_id
_entity_poly.type
_entity_poly.pdbx_seq_one_letter_code
_entity_poly.pdbx_strand_id
1 'polypeptide(L)' 'MRAAVPQRLAYLVFEYVGRTGMTVIGGASGRRYRFDRPGAKVAVEPADKASLAGVPNLRLSAGPL' A
#
# COMPACT_ATOMS: atom_id res chain seq x y z
N MET A 1 20.95 -0.32 -28.25
CA MET A 1 19.60 -0.71 -27.79
C MET A 1 19.53 -0.48 -26.28
N ARG A 2 18.75 0.50 -25.79
CA ARG A 2 18.56 0.67 -24.35
C ARG A 2 17.71 -0.50 -23.87
N ALA A 3 18.28 -1.37 -23.03
CA ALA A 3 17.47 -2.28 -22.24
C ALA A 3 16.46 -1.42 -21.46
N ALA A 4 15.17 -1.61 -21.69
CA ALA A 4 14.17 -1.12 -20.77
C ALA A 4 14.46 -1.83 -19.45
N VAL A 5 15.05 -1.11 -18.50
CA VAL A 5 15.06 -1.56 -17.10
C VAL A 5 13.59 -1.82 -16.79
N PRO A 6 13.13 -3.06 -16.52
CA PRO A 6 11.77 -3.26 -16.09
C PRO A 6 11.60 -2.35 -14.89
N GLN A 7 10.70 -1.36 -14.98
CA GLN A 7 10.47 -0.41 -13.91
C GLN A 7 10.27 -1.23 -12.64
N ARG A 8 11.30 -1.20 -11.80
CA ARG A 8 11.42 -2.01 -10.59
C ARG A 8 10.09 -1.91 -9.88
N LEU A 9 9.40 -3.05 -9.71
CA LEU A 9 8.13 -3.22 -8.99
C LEU A 9 7.97 -2.14 -7.91
N ALA A 10 7.37 -1.01 -8.27
CA ALA A 10 7.41 0.18 -7.45
C ALA A 10 6.27 0.07 -6.45
N TYR A 11 6.45 -0.76 -5.42
CA TYR A 11 5.49 -0.87 -4.35
C TYR A 11 5.29 0.49 -3.69
N LEU A 12 4.03 0.89 -3.54
CA LEU A 12 3.65 2.07 -2.77
C LEU A 12 3.50 1.66 -1.31
N VAL A 13 3.96 2.48 -0.39
CA VAL A 13 3.79 2.20 1.04
C VAL A 13 2.57 2.96 1.55
N PHE A 14 1.65 2.24 2.18
CA PHE A 14 0.59 2.84 2.97
C PHE A 14 0.89 2.66 4.46
N GLU A 15 0.55 3.68 5.24
CA GLU A 15 0.60 3.66 6.70
C GLU A 15 -0.81 3.73 7.26
N TYR A 16 -1.08 2.90 8.27
CA TYR A 16 -2.34 2.96 9.02
C TYR A 16 -2.21 3.87 10.24
N VAL A 17 -3.02 4.91 10.30
CA VAL A 17 -3.00 5.93 11.37
C VAL A 17 -4.22 5.84 12.31
N GLY A 18 -4.94 4.72 12.31
CA GLY A 18 -6.07 4.51 13.20
C GLY A 18 -5.66 4.05 14.59
N ARG A 19 -6.57 3.41 15.34
CA ARG A 19 -6.36 3.06 16.76
C ARG A 19 -6.13 1.57 17.03
N THR A 20 -6.42 0.69 16.07
CA THR A 20 -6.38 -0.78 16.25
C THR A 20 -5.57 -1.44 15.13
N GLY A 21 -5.91 -2.66 14.73
CA GLY A 21 -5.43 -3.27 13.49
C GLY A 21 -6.52 -3.26 12.41
N MET A 22 -6.13 -3.23 11.15
CA MET A 22 -7.03 -3.17 10.00
C MET A 22 -6.59 -4.14 8.91
N THR A 23 -7.57 -4.66 8.17
CA THR A 23 -7.33 -5.48 6.97
C THR A 23 -8.10 -4.88 5.82
N VAL A 24 -7.43 -4.67 4.68
CA VAL A 24 -8.02 -4.12 3.46
C VAL A 24 -7.82 -5.09 2.31
N ILE A 25 -8.80 -5.17 1.41
CA ILE A 25 -8.68 -5.89 0.15
C ILE A 25 -8.37 -4.87 -0.95
N GLY A 26 -7.31 -5.12 -1.72
CA GLY A 26 -6.97 -4.34 -2.91
C GLY A 26 -8.06 -4.48 -3.96
N GLY A 27 -8.60 -3.35 -4.42
CA GLY A 27 -9.73 -3.35 -5.35
C GLY A 27 -9.40 -3.85 -6.75
N ALA A 28 -8.14 -3.76 -7.18
CA ALA A 28 -7.72 -4.22 -8.51
C ALA A 28 -7.16 -5.65 -8.47
N SER A 29 -6.34 -5.96 -7.46
CA SER A 29 -5.64 -7.25 -7.37
C SER A 29 -6.36 -8.31 -6.53
N GLY A 30 -7.32 -7.91 -5.68
CA GLY A 30 -7.94 -8.78 -4.68
C GLY A 30 -7.01 -9.17 -3.52
N ARG A 31 -5.78 -8.63 -3.45
CA ARG A 31 -4.83 -8.97 -2.39
C ARG A 31 -5.27 -8.43 -1.05
N ARG A 32 -4.95 -9.17 0.02
CA ARG A 32 -5.23 -8.77 1.40
C ARG A 32 -4.01 -8.07 1.99
N TYR A 33 -4.20 -6.84 2.45
CA TYR A 33 -3.19 -6.04 3.15
C TYR A 33 -3.57 -5.94 4.63
N ARG A 34 -2.67 -6.36 5.52
CA ARG A 34 -2.88 -6.35 6.98
C ARG A 34 -2.01 -5.29 7.64
N PHE A 35 -2.65 -4.38 8.35
CA PHE A 35 -2.05 -3.40 9.25
C PHE A 35 -2.33 -3.89 10.67
N ASP A 36 -1.31 -4.33 11.40
CA ASP A 36 -1.47 -4.97 12.70
C ASP A 36 -1.68 -3.97 13.85
N ARG A 37 -1.19 -2.74 13.71
CA ARG A 37 -1.24 -1.68 14.74
C ARG A 37 -1.21 -0.27 14.13
N PRO A 38 -1.47 0.78 14.93
CA PRO A 38 -1.20 2.16 14.54
C PRO A 38 0.27 2.37 14.13
N GLY A 39 0.50 3.08 13.04
CA GLY A 39 1.81 3.29 12.41
C GLY A 39 2.32 2.11 11.57
N ALA A 40 1.55 1.02 11.44
CA ALA A 40 1.93 -0.09 10.59
C ALA A 40 2.04 0.35 9.13
N LYS A 41 3.13 -0.03 8.47
CA LYS A 41 3.41 0.26 7.06
C LYS A 41 3.36 -1.02 6.24
N VAL A 42 2.67 -0.96 5.10
CA VAL A 42 2.49 -2.11 4.21
C VAL A 42 2.79 -1.68 2.78
N ALA A 43 3.59 -2.50 2.09
CA ALA A 43 3.83 -2.40 0.66
C ALA A 43 2.58 -2.85 -0.13
N VAL A 44 2.17 -2.02 -1.07
CA VAL A 44 0.94 -2.15 -1.85
C VAL A 44 1.27 -2.08 -3.33
N GLU A 45 0.60 -2.90 -4.13
CA GLU A 45 0.70 -2.84 -5.58
C GLU A 45 0.16 -1.50 -6.13
N PRO A 46 0.84 -0.84 -7.08
CA PRO A 46 0.38 0.42 -7.67
C PRO A 46 -1.07 0.40 -8.18
N ALA A 47 -1.50 -0.76 -8.69
CA ALA A 47 -2.86 -0.97 -9.19
C ALA A 47 -3.94 -0.78 -8.10
N ASP A 48 -3.61 -1.09 -6.84
CA ASP A 48 -4.55 -0.98 -5.72
C ASP A 48 -4.59 0.41 -5.08
N LYS A 49 -3.69 1.32 -5.48
CA LYS A 49 -3.55 2.67 -4.92
C LYS A 49 -4.89 3.40 -4.81
N ALA A 50 -5.66 3.41 -5.90
CA ALA A 50 -6.93 4.15 -5.96
C ALA A 50 -7.93 3.63 -4.93
N SER A 51 -8.02 2.30 -4.78
CA SER A 51 -8.91 1.68 -3.79
C SER A 51 -8.46 1.96 -2.36
N LEU A 52 -7.15 1.88 -2.06
CA LEU A 52 -6.62 2.09 -0.71
C LEU A 52 -6.61 3.57 -0.31
N ALA A 53 -6.48 4.49 -1.27
CA ALA A 53 -6.55 5.93 -1.00
C ALA A 53 -7.93 6.39 -0.49
N GLY A 54 -8.99 5.63 -0.76
CA GLY A 54 -10.34 5.89 -0.25
C GLY A 54 -10.62 5.30 1.13
N VAL A 55 -9.71 4.48 1.69
CA VAL A 55 -9.94 3.83 2.99
C VAL A 55 -9.63 4.81 4.13
N PRO A 56 -10.55 5.01 5.08
CA PRO A 56 -10.31 5.85 6.24
C PRO A 56 -9.07 5.41 7.03
N ASN A 57 -8.29 6.39 7.49
CA ASN A 57 -7.07 6.19 8.28
C ASN A 57 -5.92 5.47 7.54
N LEU A 58 -5.97 5.34 6.21
CA LEU A 58 -4.80 5.01 5.40
C LEU A 58 -4.18 6.28 4.82
N ARG A 59 -2.85 6.37 4.86
CA ARG A 59 -2.08 7.44 4.24
C ARG A 59 -0.96 6.89 3.40
N LEU A 60 -0.71 7.50 2.25
CA LEU A 60 0.48 7.19 1.47
C LEU A 60 1.72 7.67 2.25
N SER A 61 2.68 6.78 2.45
CA SER A 61 3.91 7.06 3.20
C SER A 61 5.08 7.20 2.22
N ALA A 62 5.71 8.37 2.21
CA ALA A 62 6.96 8.60 1.50
C ALA A 62 8.13 8.26 2.44
N GLY A 63 8.32 6.99 2.75
CA GLY A 63 9.42 6.53 3.57
C GLY A 63 9.78 5.08 3.26
N PRO A 64 11.03 4.65 3.52
CA PRO A 64 11.36 3.24 3.46
C PRO A 64 10.49 2.46 4.44
N LEU A 65 10.19 1.21 4.06
CA LEU A 65 9.42 0.25 4.86
C LEU A 65 10.02 0.07 6.26
#